data_AF-A0A353BGD6-F1
#
_entry.id   AF-A0A353BGD6-F1
#
_cell.length_a   1.000
_cell.length_b   1.000
_cell.length_c   1.000
_cell.angle_alpha   90.00
_cell.angle_beta   90.00
_cell.angle_gamma   90.00
#
_symmetry.space_group_name_H-M   'P 1'
#
loop_
_entity.id
_entity.type
_entity.pdbx_description
1 polymer ?
#
loop_
_entity_poly.entity_id
_entity_poly.type
_entity_poly.pdbx_seq_one_letter_code
_entity_poly.pdbx_strand_id
1 'polypeptide(L)'
;MRNLALTILACLMAAGCSRQKASQQAQPEPSQEPVYALVAYDGIGIRKQPSDDKKLKGNVFTSVDRGEKVAALGDTTGWTRVRLSDDKEGWIKSDMIRTGVEKMAVMTEAVQVFLRPDISSRGAVVDTPYAMPGTIVWIYKEKDGFYECEFLRNKKGWVKAGVLSEDQADLEAARLLEQARKCVKREQPALASGYYQQIVDKYPMTRVAQLVPLESDVEPKNQGE
;
A
#
# COMPACT_ATOMS: atom_id res chain seq x y z
N MET A 1 1.15 15.11 79.99
CA MET A 1 0.36 16.31 80.33
C MET A 1 -0.96 16.27 79.59
N ARG A 2 -2.05 16.24 80.37
CA ARG A 2 -3.45 16.64 80.08
C ARG A 2 -4.12 16.19 78.78
N ASN A 3 -4.95 15.16 78.96
CA ASN A 3 -6.24 14.93 78.29
C ASN A 3 -7.02 16.24 78.08
N LEU A 4 -7.72 16.36 76.95
CA LEU A 4 -9.01 17.04 76.91
C LEU A 4 -9.94 16.29 75.94
N ALA A 5 -11.00 15.74 76.52
CA ALA A 5 -12.14 15.15 75.83
C ALA A 5 -13.12 16.26 75.42
N LEU A 6 -13.80 16.11 74.29
CA LEU A 6 -15.08 16.78 74.04
C LEU A 6 -16.03 15.81 73.32
N THR A 7 -17.07 15.41 74.04
CA THR A 7 -18.21 14.61 73.61
C THR A 7 -19.41 15.50 73.31
N ILE A 8 -20.02 15.39 72.12
CA ILE A 8 -21.38 15.86 71.79
C ILE A 8 -21.93 14.83 70.77
N LEU A 9 -22.78 13.89 71.18
CA LEU A 9 -24.26 13.89 71.24
C LEU A 9 -24.89 13.18 70.03
N ALA A 10 -25.76 12.22 70.35
CA ALA A 10 -26.36 11.23 69.47
C ALA A 10 -27.49 11.76 68.57
N CYS A 11 -27.70 11.10 67.43
CA CYS A 11 -29.02 10.99 66.79
C CYS A 11 -29.23 9.54 66.30
N LEU A 12 -30.35 8.96 66.73
CA LEU A 12 -30.81 7.60 66.45
C LEU A 12 -31.40 7.43 65.04
N MET A 13 -31.11 6.27 64.45
CA MET A 13 -31.98 5.34 63.71
C MET A 13 -32.98 5.88 62.65
N ALA A 14 -32.84 5.42 61.41
CA ALA A 14 -33.93 4.80 60.64
C ALA A 14 -33.40 4.07 59.37
N ALA A 15 -34.14 3.04 58.98
CA ALA A 15 -33.85 2.05 57.95
C ALA A 15 -34.02 2.56 56.50
N GLY A 16 -33.54 1.79 55.53
CA GLY A 16 -34.13 1.79 54.19
C GLY A 16 -33.19 1.54 53.02
N CYS A 17 -33.36 0.37 52.41
CA CYS A 17 -32.94 -0.04 51.07
C CYS A 17 -32.59 1.06 50.05
N SER A 18 -31.48 0.92 49.35
CA SER A 18 -31.52 0.37 47.98
C SER A 18 -30.12 0.18 47.40
N ARG A 19 -29.99 -0.92 46.66
CA ARG A 19 -28.82 -1.34 45.90
C ARG A 19 -28.71 -0.43 44.68
N GLN A 20 -27.94 0.66 44.76
CA GLN A 20 -27.57 1.41 43.56
C GLN A 20 -26.53 0.61 42.77
N LYS A 21 -27.04 -0.13 41.79
CA LYS A 21 -26.29 -0.61 40.64
C LYS A 21 -25.79 0.63 39.91
N ALA A 22 -24.55 1.02 40.17
CA ALA A 22 -23.89 2.10 39.45
C ALA A 22 -23.90 1.75 37.95
N SER A 23 -24.72 2.45 37.19
CA SER A 23 -24.70 2.42 35.74
C SER A 23 -23.37 3.02 35.30
N GLN A 24 -22.47 2.18 34.81
CA GLN A 24 -21.30 2.60 34.05
C GLN A 24 -21.80 3.37 32.83
N GLN A 25 -21.66 4.70 32.88
CA GLN A 25 -21.76 5.53 31.69
C GLN A 25 -20.63 5.08 30.75
N ALA A 26 -21.01 4.54 29.60
CA ALA A 26 -20.09 4.29 28.50
C ALA A 26 -19.51 5.64 28.05
N GLN A 27 -18.22 5.85 28.31
CA GLN A 27 -17.48 6.91 27.65
C GLN A 27 -17.48 6.64 26.14
N PRO A 28 -17.70 7.63 25.27
CA PRO A 28 -17.56 7.44 23.84
C PRO A 28 -16.13 6.99 23.56
N GLU A 29 -16.01 5.77 23.02
CA GLU A 29 -14.78 5.22 22.47
C GLU A 29 -14.22 6.23 21.45
N PRO A 30 -12.91 6.57 21.47
CA PRO A 30 -12.36 7.53 20.53
C PRO A 30 -12.67 7.06 19.11
N SER A 31 -13.32 7.92 18.32
CA SER A 31 -13.59 7.66 16.91
C SER A 31 -12.26 7.42 16.21
N GLN A 32 -11.90 6.16 16.01
CA GLN A 32 -10.66 5.80 15.33
C GLN A 32 -10.79 6.33 13.90
N GLU A 33 -9.90 7.24 13.51
CA GLU A 33 -9.80 7.66 12.12
C GLU A 33 -9.62 6.41 11.24
N PRO A 34 -10.28 6.35 10.07
CA PRO A 34 -10.17 5.20 9.21
C PRO A 34 -8.71 4.98 8.80
N VAL A 35 -8.18 3.78 9.08
CA VAL A 35 -6.87 3.37 8.60
C VAL A 35 -6.97 3.17 7.09
N TYR A 36 -6.31 4.03 6.31
CA TYR A 36 -6.31 3.88 4.86
C TYR A 36 -5.20 2.94 4.38
N ALA A 37 -5.48 2.25 3.27
CA ALA A 37 -4.56 1.39 2.56
C ALA A 37 -4.64 1.63 1.05
N LEU A 38 -3.53 1.34 0.36
CA LEU A 38 -3.50 1.28 -1.11
C LEU A 38 -3.49 -0.18 -1.58
N VAL A 39 -4.24 -0.47 -2.64
CA VAL A 39 -4.21 -1.77 -3.30
C VAL A 39 -2.85 -1.97 -3.99
N ALA A 40 -2.27 -3.16 -3.82
CA ALA A 40 -0.91 -3.46 -4.26
C ALA A 40 -0.82 -4.03 -5.70
N TYR A 41 -1.92 -4.50 -6.28
CA TYR A 41 -1.93 -5.16 -7.58
C TYR A 41 -3.19 -4.81 -8.37
N ASP A 42 -3.12 -4.91 -9.70
CA ASP A 42 -4.24 -4.65 -10.59
C ASP A 42 -5.22 -5.86 -10.61
N GLY A 43 -6.52 -5.60 -10.77
CA GLY A 43 -7.56 -6.62 -10.92
C GLY A 43 -7.83 -7.47 -9.68
N ILE A 44 -7.61 -6.95 -8.47
CA ILE A 44 -7.83 -7.70 -7.23
C ILE A 44 -9.32 -7.77 -6.89
N GLY A 45 -9.85 -8.98 -6.83
CA GLY A 45 -11.26 -9.21 -6.51
C GLY A 45 -11.60 -8.94 -5.05
N ILE A 46 -12.60 -8.09 -4.81
CA ILE A 46 -13.22 -7.86 -3.50
C ILE A 46 -14.33 -8.89 -3.28
N ARG A 47 -14.31 -9.52 -2.10
CA ARG A 47 -15.16 -10.68 -1.78
C ARG A 47 -16.23 -10.35 -0.75
N LYS A 48 -17.37 -11.03 -0.85
CA LYS A 48 -18.46 -10.96 0.13
C LYS A 48 -18.06 -11.61 1.46
N GLN A 49 -17.23 -12.66 1.40
CA GLN A 49 -16.75 -13.42 2.55
C GLN A 49 -15.25 -13.77 2.41
N PRO A 50 -14.49 -13.80 3.52
CA PRO A 50 -13.04 -13.99 3.54
C PRO A 50 -12.65 -15.45 3.33
N SER A 51 -12.81 -15.94 2.09
CA SER A 51 -12.62 -17.35 1.76
C SER A 51 -11.94 -17.54 0.41
N ASP A 52 -10.99 -18.48 0.40
CA ASP A 52 -10.31 -19.01 -0.79
C ASP A 52 -11.07 -20.16 -1.45
N ASP A 53 -12.22 -20.57 -0.91
CA ASP A 53 -13.01 -21.65 -1.48
C ASP A 53 -13.54 -21.29 -2.88
N LYS A 54 -12.97 -21.95 -3.90
CA LYS A 54 -13.33 -21.80 -5.32
C LYS A 54 -14.77 -22.25 -5.63
N LYS A 55 -15.42 -22.97 -4.72
CA LYS A 55 -16.82 -23.41 -4.84
C LYS A 55 -17.81 -22.27 -4.56
N LEU A 56 -17.40 -21.22 -3.85
CA LEU A 56 -18.24 -20.07 -3.55
C LEU A 56 -18.45 -19.18 -4.78
N LYS A 57 -19.40 -19.58 -5.63
CA LYS A 57 -19.77 -18.81 -6.84
C LYS A 57 -20.29 -17.42 -6.44
N GLY A 58 -19.85 -16.39 -7.16
CA GLY A 58 -20.25 -15.01 -6.91
C GLY A 58 -19.74 -14.43 -5.58
N ASN A 59 -18.71 -15.04 -4.97
CA ASN A 59 -18.06 -14.48 -3.80
C ASN A 59 -17.32 -13.18 -4.15
N VAL A 60 -16.61 -13.14 -5.26
CA VAL A 60 -16.07 -11.88 -5.81
C VAL A 60 -17.24 -11.09 -6.41
N PHE A 61 -17.43 -9.84 -5.98
CA PHE A 61 -18.52 -8.98 -6.47
C PHE A 61 -18.04 -7.74 -7.22
N THR A 62 -16.78 -7.35 -7.05
CA THR A 62 -16.11 -6.31 -7.82
C THR A 62 -14.61 -6.57 -7.81
N SER A 63 -13.86 -5.80 -8.58
CA SER A 63 -12.40 -5.74 -8.51
C SER A 63 -11.93 -4.31 -8.25
N VAL A 64 -10.72 -4.20 -7.73
CA VAL A 64 -9.99 -2.95 -7.53
C VAL A 64 -8.60 -3.07 -8.15
N ASP A 65 -8.07 -1.96 -8.60
CA ASP A 65 -6.77 -1.85 -9.25
C ASP A 65 -5.71 -1.26 -8.34
N ARG A 66 -4.44 -1.46 -8.71
CA ARG A 66 -3.29 -1.03 -7.91
C ARG A 66 -3.34 0.48 -7.72
N GLY A 67 -3.14 0.92 -6.48
CA GLY A 67 -3.16 2.33 -6.11
C GLY A 67 -4.54 2.86 -5.73
N GLU A 68 -5.61 2.09 -5.93
CA GLU A 68 -6.90 2.45 -5.35
C GLU A 68 -6.82 2.52 -3.83
N LYS A 69 -7.41 3.58 -3.27
CA LYS A 69 -7.45 3.84 -1.84
C LYS A 69 -8.69 3.19 -1.23
N VAL A 70 -8.48 2.40 -0.19
CA VAL A 70 -9.55 1.74 0.58
C VAL A 70 -9.39 2.04 2.06
N ALA A 71 -10.50 2.07 2.81
CA ALA A 71 -10.43 2.13 4.27
C ALA A 71 -10.40 0.69 4.83
N ALA A 72 -9.37 0.36 5.60
CA ALA A 72 -9.26 -0.89 6.33
C ALA A 72 -10.07 -0.82 7.63
N LEU A 73 -11.04 -1.71 7.77
CA LEU A 73 -12.01 -1.74 8.87
C LEU A 73 -11.66 -2.77 9.96
N GLY A 74 -10.66 -3.61 9.71
CA GLY A 74 -10.22 -4.67 10.61
C GLY A 74 -9.82 -5.93 9.88
N ASP A 75 -9.05 -6.77 10.56
CA ASP A 75 -8.44 -7.96 10.00
C ASP A 75 -8.97 -9.25 10.63
N THR A 76 -8.95 -10.31 9.84
CA THR A 76 -8.99 -11.71 10.27
C THR A 76 -7.78 -12.42 9.68
N THR A 77 -7.51 -13.67 10.08
CA THR A 77 -6.33 -14.39 9.59
C THR A 77 -6.28 -14.45 8.05
N GLY A 78 -5.39 -13.65 7.46
CA GLY A 78 -5.15 -13.57 6.00
C GLY A 78 -6.10 -12.66 5.21
N TRP A 79 -7.09 -12.03 5.84
CA TRP A 79 -8.08 -11.19 5.16
C TRP A 79 -8.33 -9.89 5.90
N THR A 80 -8.44 -8.81 5.13
CA THR A 80 -8.79 -7.48 5.63
C THR A 80 -10.18 -7.12 5.14
N ARG A 81 -11.05 -6.69 6.05
CA ARG A 81 -12.33 -6.07 5.68
C ARG A 81 -12.05 -4.63 5.26
N VAL A 82 -12.54 -4.25 4.10
CA VAL A 82 -12.31 -2.92 3.51
C VAL A 82 -13.62 -2.26 3.12
N ARG A 83 -13.64 -0.92 3.18
CA ARG A 83 -14.64 -0.06 2.55
C ARG A 83 -14.04 0.60 1.31
N LEU A 84 -14.74 0.49 0.20
CA LEU A 84 -14.39 1.10 -1.09
C LEU A 84 -14.87 2.56 -1.14
N SER A 85 -14.50 3.28 -2.20
CA SER A 85 -14.90 4.67 -2.40
C SER A 85 -16.40 4.87 -2.64
N ASP A 86 -17.12 3.82 -3.03
CA ASP A 86 -18.59 3.82 -3.19
C ASP A 86 -19.32 3.32 -1.94
N ASP A 87 -18.64 3.33 -0.78
CA ASP A 87 -19.08 2.88 0.54
C ASP A 87 -19.42 1.38 0.64
N LYS A 88 -19.26 0.59 -0.43
CA LYS A 88 -19.42 -0.86 -0.33
C LYS A 88 -18.30 -1.47 0.50
N GLU A 89 -18.65 -2.49 1.26
CA GLU A 89 -17.70 -3.24 2.07
C GLU A 89 -17.50 -4.66 1.55
N GLY A 90 -16.29 -5.17 1.74
CA GLY A 90 -15.94 -6.54 1.40
C GLY A 90 -14.61 -6.96 1.98
N TRP A 91 -14.11 -8.09 1.48
CA TRP A 91 -12.89 -8.73 1.95
C TRP A 91 -11.86 -8.80 0.85
N ILE A 92 -10.66 -8.35 1.17
CA ILE A 92 -9.46 -8.45 0.34
C ILE A 92 -8.42 -9.26 1.12
N LYS A 93 -7.56 -10.01 0.42
CA LYS A 93 -6.44 -10.67 1.11
C LYS A 93 -5.50 -9.61 1.67
N SER A 94 -5.04 -9.79 2.90
CA SER A 94 -4.23 -8.77 3.59
C SER A 94 -2.88 -8.50 2.89
N ASP A 95 -2.36 -9.46 2.11
CA ASP A 95 -1.14 -9.30 1.32
C ASP A 95 -1.31 -8.48 0.02
N MET A 96 -2.57 -8.19 -0.37
CA MET A 96 -2.92 -7.43 -1.58
C MET A 96 -3.09 -5.93 -1.32
N ILE A 97 -2.90 -5.47 -0.08
CA ILE A 97 -2.96 -4.05 0.28
C ILE A 97 -1.71 -3.62 1.04
N ARG A 98 -1.49 -2.30 1.13
CA ARG A 98 -0.43 -1.70 1.94
C ARG A 98 -1.03 -0.61 2.82
N THR A 99 -0.96 -0.80 4.13
CA THR A 99 -1.37 0.19 5.14
C THR A 99 -0.19 1.11 5.47
N GLY A 100 -0.48 2.34 5.91
CA GLY A 100 0.55 3.32 6.27
C GLY A 100 1.36 3.86 5.08
N VAL A 101 0.94 3.57 3.86
CA VAL A 101 1.50 4.14 2.64
C VAL A 101 0.80 5.48 2.38
N GLU A 102 1.59 6.51 2.08
CA GLU A 102 1.08 7.83 1.72
C GLU A 102 0.65 7.88 0.25
N LYS A 103 1.48 7.31 -0.63
CA LYS A 103 1.33 7.45 -2.09
C LYS A 103 2.15 6.41 -2.86
N MET A 104 1.94 6.38 -4.17
CA MET A 104 2.75 5.60 -5.11
C MET A 104 3.57 6.53 -6.00
N ALA A 105 4.69 6.01 -6.49
CA ALA A 105 5.52 6.68 -7.47
C ALA A 105 6.18 5.66 -8.40
N VAL A 106 6.78 6.15 -9.49
CA VAL A 106 7.62 5.36 -10.38
C VAL A 106 9.05 5.90 -10.39
N MET A 107 10.03 4.99 -10.41
CA MET A 107 11.44 5.35 -10.61
C MET A 107 11.67 5.83 -12.03
N THR A 108 12.26 7.00 -12.19
CA THR A 108 12.52 7.58 -13.52
C THR A 108 13.92 7.29 -14.03
N GLU A 109 14.82 6.87 -13.14
CA GLU A 109 16.19 6.49 -13.44
C GLU A 109 16.64 5.33 -12.53
N ALA A 110 17.80 4.75 -12.82
CA ALA A 110 18.37 3.70 -12.00
C ALA A 110 18.84 4.30 -10.68
N VAL A 111 18.41 3.73 -9.55
CA VAL A 111 18.62 4.35 -8.24
C VAL A 111 19.37 3.43 -7.29
N GLN A 112 20.22 4.02 -6.45
CA GLN A 112 20.75 3.31 -5.29
C GLN A 112 19.71 3.29 -4.17
N VAL A 113 19.48 2.11 -3.58
CA VAL A 113 18.65 1.97 -2.39
C VAL A 113 19.53 2.05 -1.14
N PHE A 114 19.23 3.00 -0.28
CA PHE A 114 19.94 3.28 0.97
C PHE A 114 19.26 2.59 2.15
N LEU A 115 20.03 2.22 3.17
CA LEU A 115 19.47 1.64 4.41
C LEU A 115 18.85 2.71 5.32
N ARG A 116 19.28 3.96 5.17
CA ARG A 116 18.84 5.13 5.95
C ARG A 116 18.69 6.33 5.00
N PRO A 117 17.99 7.42 5.40
CA PRO A 117 17.90 8.64 4.60
C PRO A 117 19.20 9.46 4.67
N ASP A 118 20.31 8.85 4.28
CA ASP A 118 21.64 9.45 4.33
C ASP A 118 22.52 8.86 3.21
N ILE A 119 23.15 9.73 2.44
CA ILE A 119 24.09 9.37 1.35
C ILE A 119 25.28 8.55 1.85
N SER A 120 25.68 8.70 3.12
CA SER A 120 26.79 7.95 3.71
C SER A 120 26.40 6.52 4.09
N SER A 121 25.09 6.26 4.22
CA SER A 121 24.57 4.93 4.50
C SER A 121 24.66 4.08 3.23
N ARG A 122 25.83 3.48 2.99
CA ARG A 122 25.98 2.46 1.94
C ARG A 122 25.09 1.27 2.26
N GLY A 123 23.85 1.33 1.78
CA GLY A 123 22.99 0.17 1.64
C GLY A 123 23.50 -0.69 0.52
N ALA A 124 23.38 -2.02 0.69
CA ALA A 124 23.84 -3.02 -0.25
C ALA A 124 23.60 -2.57 -1.70
N VAL A 125 24.60 -2.72 -2.57
CA VAL A 125 24.38 -2.77 -4.01
C VAL A 125 23.36 -3.87 -4.20
N VAL A 126 22.08 -3.51 -4.26
CA VAL A 126 21.04 -4.50 -4.50
C VAL A 126 21.11 -4.69 -6.00
N ASP A 127 21.99 -5.59 -6.41
CA ASP A 127 22.10 -6.18 -7.74
C ASP A 127 20.76 -6.86 -8.05
N THR A 128 19.73 -6.03 -8.23
CA THR A 128 18.35 -6.46 -8.25
C THR A 128 17.51 -5.59 -9.17
N PRO A 129 16.64 -6.21 -9.96
CA PRO A 129 15.78 -5.55 -10.94
C PRO A 129 14.72 -4.61 -10.35
N TYR A 130 14.71 -4.37 -9.04
CA TYR A 130 13.70 -3.59 -8.32
C TYR A 130 14.07 -2.10 -8.15
N ALA A 131 15.31 -1.75 -8.50
CA ALA A 131 15.78 -0.37 -8.54
C ALA A 131 15.95 0.13 -9.99
N MET A 132 15.25 -0.51 -10.93
CA MET A 132 15.29 -0.16 -12.34
C MET A 132 14.33 1.00 -12.63
N PRO A 133 14.66 1.88 -13.59
CA PRO A 133 13.70 2.83 -14.14
C PRO A 133 12.38 2.13 -14.52
N GLY A 134 11.25 2.77 -14.34
CA GLY A 134 9.92 2.22 -14.60
C GLY A 134 9.38 1.31 -13.50
N THR A 135 10.11 1.06 -12.41
CA THR A 135 9.58 0.32 -11.26
C THR A 135 8.63 1.20 -10.45
N ILE A 136 7.41 0.72 -10.27
CA ILE A 136 6.40 1.32 -9.38
C ILE A 136 6.73 0.93 -7.92
N VAL A 137 6.65 1.91 -7.01
CA VAL A 137 6.94 1.78 -5.59
C VAL A 137 5.83 2.38 -4.71
N TRP A 138 5.77 1.95 -3.45
CA TRP A 138 4.90 2.52 -2.43
C TRP A 138 5.72 3.36 -1.45
N ILE A 139 5.38 4.64 -1.30
CA ILE A 139 6.06 5.58 -0.42
C ILE A 139 5.34 5.59 0.94
N TYR A 140 6.08 5.24 2.00
CA TYR A 140 5.57 5.28 3.36
C TYR A 140 5.73 6.65 4.02
N LYS A 141 6.86 7.32 3.75
CA LYS A 141 7.15 8.67 4.27
C LYS A 141 8.34 9.31 3.58
N GLU A 142 8.44 10.61 3.72
CA GLU A 142 9.62 11.41 3.38
C GLU A 142 10.46 11.75 4.61
N LYS A 143 11.79 11.76 4.46
CA LYS A 143 12.72 12.29 5.44
C LYS A 143 14.03 12.71 4.79
N ASP A 144 14.50 13.91 5.09
CA ASP A 144 15.81 14.44 4.70
C ASP A 144 16.09 14.36 3.17
N GLY A 145 15.05 14.54 2.34
CA GLY A 145 15.16 14.44 0.87
C GLY A 145 15.16 13.01 0.32
N PHE A 146 14.83 12.02 1.16
CA PHE A 146 14.65 10.63 0.78
C PHE A 146 13.22 10.16 1.06
N TYR A 147 12.74 9.24 0.23
CA TYR A 147 11.52 8.48 0.49
C TYR A 147 11.85 7.09 1.02
N GLU A 148 11.16 6.66 2.07
CA GLU A 148 11.13 5.25 2.47
C GLU A 148 10.10 4.52 1.61
N CYS A 149 10.59 3.62 0.75
CA CYS A 149 9.80 2.95 -0.26
C CYS A 149 9.72 1.44 0.00
N GLU A 150 8.57 0.85 -0.33
CA GLU A 150 8.48 -0.57 -0.67
C GLU A 150 8.69 -0.79 -2.16
N PHE A 151 9.44 -1.84 -2.46
CA PHE A 151 9.62 -2.38 -3.79
C PHE A 151 8.90 -3.73 -3.90
N LEU A 152 8.80 -4.25 -5.12
CA LEU A 152 8.25 -5.57 -5.38
C LEU A 152 8.89 -6.64 -4.45
N ARG A 153 8.05 -7.56 -3.97
CA ARG A 153 8.39 -8.62 -3.00
C ARG A 153 8.72 -8.12 -1.58
N ASN A 154 8.06 -7.03 -1.15
CA ASN A 154 8.09 -6.51 0.22
C ASN A 154 9.49 -6.09 0.71
N LYS A 155 10.38 -5.73 -0.21
CA LYS A 155 11.68 -5.13 0.14
C LYS A 155 11.46 -3.67 0.48
N LYS A 156 12.09 -3.16 1.53
CA LYS A 156 12.03 -1.75 1.93
C LYS A 156 13.40 -1.10 1.90
N GLY A 157 13.43 0.20 1.66
CA GLY A 157 14.65 1.00 1.70
C GLY A 157 14.41 2.46 1.32
N TRP A 158 15.46 3.26 1.41
CA TRP A 158 15.41 4.69 1.16
C TRP A 158 15.93 5.02 -0.23
N VAL A 159 15.26 5.93 -0.93
CA VAL A 159 15.68 6.42 -2.25
C VAL A 159 15.58 7.95 -2.27
N LYS A 160 16.44 8.62 -3.04
CA LYS A 160 16.37 10.08 -3.16
C LYS A 160 15.04 10.49 -3.79
N ALA A 161 14.38 11.50 -3.25
CA ALA A 161 13.06 11.92 -3.73
C ALA A 161 13.06 12.34 -5.22
N GLY A 162 14.13 12.99 -5.68
CA GLY A 162 14.24 13.53 -7.04
C GLY A 162 14.27 12.49 -8.18
N VAL A 163 14.44 11.21 -7.87
CA VAL A 163 14.49 10.11 -8.88
C VAL A 163 13.14 9.41 -9.08
N LEU A 164 12.10 9.92 -8.44
CA LEU A 164 10.74 9.38 -8.47
C LEU A 164 9.79 10.39 -9.13
N SER A 165 8.82 9.87 -9.87
CA SER A 165 7.68 10.64 -10.36
C SER A 165 6.39 10.11 -9.74
N GLU A 166 5.58 11.02 -9.21
CA GLU A 166 4.25 10.77 -8.67
C GLU A 166 3.15 11.05 -9.72
N ASP A 167 3.54 11.48 -10.92
CA ASP A 167 2.62 11.82 -11.98
C ASP A 167 1.80 10.58 -12.41
N GLN A 168 0.49 10.77 -12.57
CA GLN A 168 -0.43 9.69 -12.90
C GLN A 168 -0.14 9.09 -14.28
N ALA A 169 0.25 9.90 -15.27
CA ALA A 169 0.58 9.41 -16.60
C ALA A 169 1.89 8.60 -16.57
N ASP A 170 2.88 9.02 -15.79
CA ASP A 170 4.09 8.23 -15.54
C ASP A 170 3.76 6.87 -14.88
N LEU A 171 2.87 6.85 -13.87
CA LEU A 171 2.41 5.60 -13.23
C LEU A 171 1.69 4.68 -14.21
N GLU A 172 0.82 5.21 -15.08
CA GLU A 172 0.09 4.44 -16.10
C GLU A 172 1.02 3.88 -17.18
N ALA A 173 1.96 4.69 -17.68
CA ALA A 173 3.01 4.24 -18.58
C ALA A 173 3.86 3.13 -17.93
N ALA A 174 4.17 3.25 -16.64
CA ALA A 174 4.92 2.25 -15.90
C ALA A 174 4.19 0.91 -15.77
N ARG A 175 2.84 0.93 -15.64
CA ARG A 175 2.03 -0.30 -15.66
C ARG A 175 2.22 -1.04 -16.99
N LEU A 176 2.19 -0.33 -18.12
CA LEU A 176 2.42 -0.91 -19.45
C LEU A 176 3.86 -1.41 -19.61
N LEU A 177 4.84 -0.65 -19.14
CA LEU A 177 6.26 -1.03 -19.21
C LEU A 177 6.52 -2.31 -18.40
N GLU A 178 5.87 -2.48 -17.25
CA GLU A 178 5.92 -3.71 -16.47
C GLU A 178 5.37 -4.91 -17.27
N GLN A 179 4.28 -4.74 -18.02
CA GLN A 179 3.73 -5.80 -18.87
C GLN A 179 4.66 -6.12 -20.04
N ALA A 180 5.23 -5.11 -20.71
CA ALA A 180 6.19 -5.30 -21.77
C ALA A 180 7.39 -6.13 -21.30
N ARG A 181 7.95 -5.80 -20.13
CA ARG A 181 9.05 -6.56 -19.50
C ARG A 181 8.67 -8.00 -19.16
N LYS A 182 7.42 -8.25 -18.71
CA LYS A 182 6.91 -9.62 -18.50
C LYS A 182 6.84 -10.40 -19.81
N CYS A 183 6.40 -9.78 -20.91
CA CYS A 183 6.37 -10.38 -22.23
C CYS A 183 7.79 -10.72 -22.74
N VAL A 184 8.75 -9.80 -22.61
CA VAL A 184 10.17 -10.08 -22.94
C VAL A 184 10.69 -11.27 -22.15
N LYS A 185 10.47 -11.31 -20.83
CA LYS A 185 10.89 -12.44 -19.98
C LYS A 185 10.26 -13.78 -20.37
N ARG A 186 9.09 -13.75 -21.02
CA ARG A 186 8.37 -14.93 -21.52
C ARG A 186 8.70 -15.24 -22.98
N GLU A 187 9.69 -14.58 -23.56
CA GLU A 187 10.09 -14.74 -24.97
C GLU A 187 8.94 -14.40 -25.95
N GLN A 188 8.15 -13.37 -25.62
CA GLN A 188 7.02 -12.87 -26.42
C GLN A 188 7.29 -11.44 -26.92
N PRO A 189 8.26 -11.22 -27.81
CA PRO A 189 8.70 -9.88 -28.21
C PRO A 189 7.61 -9.08 -28.93
N ALA A 190 6.79 -9.71 -29.79
CA ALA A 190 5.70 -9.01 -30.48
C ALA A 190 4.65 -8.41 -29.52
N LEU A 191 4.32 -9.14 -28.43
CA LEU A 191 3.43 -8.61 -27.39
C LEU A 191 4.10 -7.48 -26.61
N ALA A 192 5.41 -7.59 -26.33
CA ALA A 192 6.16 -6.53 -25.68
C ALA A 192 6.15 -5.23 -26.53
N SER A 193 6.41 -5.34 -27.84
CA SER A 193 6.35 -4.22 -28.78
C SER A 193 4.98 -3.54 -28.79
N GLY A 194 3.89 -4.31 -28.71
CA GLY A 194 2.54 -3.74 -28.61
C GLY A 194 2.31 -2.90 -27.34
N TYR A 195 2.96 -3.24 -26.22
CA TYR A 195 2.93 -2.40 -25.02
C TYR A 195 3.82 -1.17 -25.14
N TYR A 196 5.00 -1.30 -25.73
CA TYR A 196 5.90 -0.17 -26.00
C TYR A 196 5.24 0.88 -26.88
N GLN A 197 4.59 0.46 -27.97
CA GLN A 197 3.86 1.38 -28.85
C GLN A 197 2.75 2.13 -28.10
N GLN A 198 1.98 1.43 -27.25
CA GLN A 198 0.96 2.07 -26.43
C GLN A 198 1.52 3.11 -25.47
N ILE A 199 2.71 2.90 -24.91
CA ILE A 199 3.38 3.89 -24.06
C ILE A 199 3.71 5.14 -24.87
N VAL A 200 4.34 4.97 -26.03
CA VAL A 200 4.74 6.09 -26.89
C VAL A 200 3.51 6.85 -27.42
N ASP A 201 2.45 6.14 -27.82
CA ASP A 201 1.26 6.77 -28.40
C ASP A 201 0.42 7.51 -27.37
N LYS A 202 0.20 6.91 -26.19
CA LYS A 202 -0.72 7.46 -25.17
C LYS A 202 -0.01 8.38 -24.18
N TYR A 203 1.28 8.13 -23.92
CA TYR A 203 2.04 8.81 -22.87
C TYR A 203 3.38 9.37 -23.39
N PRO A 204 3.43 10.05 -24.55
CA PRO A 204 4.69 10.40 -25.23
C PRO A 204 5.61 11.31 -24.42
N MET A 205 5.04 12.14 -23.54
CA MET A 205 5.78 13.13 -22.75
C MET A 205 6.22 12.62 -21.37
N THR A 206 5.90 11.37 -21.04
CA THR A 206 6.26 10.80 -19.74
C THR A 206 7.75 10.49 -19.67
N ARG A 207 8.31 10.53 -18.45
CA ARG A 207 9.70 10.08 -18.23
C ARG A 207 9.82 8.59 -18.50
N VAL A 208 8.74 7.84 -18.28
CA VAL A 208 8.69 6.41 -18.58
C VAL A 208 8.75 6.11 -20.08
N ALA A 209 8.17 6.95 -20.95
CA ALA A 209 8.30 6.78 -22.40
C ALA A 209 9.76 6.85 -22.87
N GLN A 210 10.61 7.62 -22.20
CA GLN A 210 12.04 7.71 -22.49
C GLN A 210 12.81 6.41 -22.16
N LEU A 211 12.19 5.49 -21.41
CA LEU A 211 12.75 4.19 -21.04
C LEU A 211 12.40 3.07 -22.04
N VAL A 212 11.54 3.36 -23.02
CA VAL A 212 11.11 2.38 -24.03
C VAL A 212 12.30 2.06 -24.95
N PRO A 213 12.67 0.78 -25.15
CA PRO A 213 13.73 0.40 -26.08
C PRO A 213 13.42 0.86 -27.50
N LEU A 214 14.45 1.21 -28.28
CA LEU A 214 14.27 1.49 -29.71
C LEU A 214 13.92 0.18 -30.43
N GLU A 215 13.19 0.26 -31.54
CA GLU A 215 12.75 -0.93 -32.29
C GLU A 215 13.91 -1.87 -32.66
N SER A 216 15.09 -1.28 -32.96
CA SER A 216 16.34 -2.00 -33.24
C SER A 216 16.85 -2.87 -32.08
N ASP A 217 16.44 -2.59 -30.85
CA ASP A 217 16.87 -3.30 -29.64
C ASP A 217 15.97 -4.51 -29.30
N VAL A 218 14.82 -4.63 -29.96
CA VAL A 218 13.79 -5.65 -29.67
C VAL A 218 13.82 -6.81 -30.66
N GLU A 219 14.39 -6.62 -31.86
CA GLU A 219 14.57 -7.71 -32.82
C GLU A 219 15.56 -8.76 -32.27
N PRO A 220 15.24 -10.06 -32.37
CA PRO A 220 16.20 -11.09 -32.02
C PRO A 220 17.41 -10.92 -32.94
N LYS A 221 18.61 -10.82 -32.34
CA LYS A 221 19.86 -10.97 -33.11
C LYS A 221 19.72 -12.28 -33.86
N ASN A 222 19.53 -12.22 -35.18
CA ASN A 222 19.55 -13.39 -36.03
C ASN A 222 20.80 -14.18 -35.66
N GLN A 223 20.62 -15.38 -35.11
CA GLN A 223 21.69 -16.34 -34.93
C GLN A 223 22.08 -16.81 -36.33
N GLY A 224 22.92 -16.01 -36.97
CA GLY A 224 23.66 -16.41 -38.15
C GLY A 224 25.04 -16.86 -37.71
N GLU A 225 25.18 -18.17 -37.53
CA GLU A 225 26.37 -18.97 -37.90
C GLU A 225 25.91 -20.40 -38.21
#